data_AF-U5MX87-F1
#
_entry.id   AF-U5MX87-F1
#
_cell.length_a   1.000
_cell.length_b   1.000
_cell.length_c   1.000
_cell.angle_alpha   90.00
_cell.angle_beta   90.00
_cell.angle_gamma   90.00
#
_symmetry.space_group_name_H-M   'P 1'
#
loop_
_entity.id
_entity.type
_entity.pdbx_description
1 polymer ?
#
loop_
_entity_poly.entity_id
_entity_poly.type
_entity_poly.pdbx_seq_one_letter_code
_entity_poly.pdbx_strand_id
1 'polypeptide(L)' 'MSKKNNLTPHEILELRELMDNNIIGVKKMQASIPMIKDDELKSFMEKCLDCKKENINSMQTFIENNISMQ' A
#
# COMPACT_ATOMS: atom_id res chain seq x y z
N MET A 1 -4.82 -24.39 16.00
CA MET A 1 -4.06 -23.43 16.82
C MET A 1 -3.50 -22.35 15.91
N SER A 2 -4.22 -21.23 15.73
CA SER A 2 -3.70 -20.10 14.93
C SER A 2 -2.74 -19.31 15.82
N LYS A 3 -1.44 -19.36 15.51
CA LYS A 3 -0.49 -18.40 16.07
C LYS A 3 -0.85 -17.05 15.45
N LYS A 4 -1.59 -16.21 16.19
CA LYS A 4 -1.62 -14.77 15.89
C LYS A 4 -0.16 -14.33 15.87
N ASN A 5 0.30 -13.81 14.74
CA ASN A 5 1.64 -13.24 14.66
C ASN A 5 1.63 -12.02 15.58
N ASN A 6 2.17 -12.18 16.79
CA ASN A 6 2.35 -11.10 17.74
C ASN A 6 3.49 -10.24 17.24
N LEU A 7 3.20 -9.37 16.27
CA LEU A 7 4.07 -8.25 15.97
C LEU A 7 4.24 -7.44 17.25
N THR A 8 5.49 -7.15 17.55
CA THR A 8 5.84 -6.23 18.62
C THR A 8 5.29 -4.83 18.31
N PRO A 9 5.14 -3.96 19.32
CA PRO A 9 4.66 -2.61 19.09
C PRO A 9 5.46 -1.81 18.04
N HIS A 10 6.78 -2.03 17.94
CA HIS A 10 7.61 -1.34 16.95
C HIS A 10 7.38 -1.87 15.53
N GLU A 11 7.16 -3.18 15.36
CA GLU A 11 6.80 -3.76 14.07
C GLU A 11 5.41 -3.30 13.60
N ILE A 12 4.47 -3.09 14.53
CA ILE A 12 3.15 -2.50 14.21
C ILE A 12 3.30 -1.05 13.74
N LEU A 13 4.15 -0.26 14.40
CA LEU A 13 4.44 1.11 13.99
C LEU A 13 5.09 1.18 12.61
N GLU A 14 6.10 0.34 12.37
CA GLU A 14 6.78 0.24 11.07
C GLU A 14 5.78 -0.15 9.96
N LEU A 15 4.90 -1.12 10.23
CA LEU A 15 3.88 -1.54 9.28
C LEU A 15 2.90 -0.41 8.94
N ARG A 16 2.51 0.38 9.94
CA ARG A 16 1.67 1.56 9.73
C ARG A 16 2.38 2.61 8.87
N GLU A 17 3.64 2.91 9.18
CA GLU A 17 4.43 3.88 8.41
C GLU A 17 4.60 3.42 6.96
N LEU A 18 4.88 2.13 6.74
CA LEU A 18 4.95 1.54 5.41
C LEU A 18 3.61 1.66 4.66
N MET A 19 2.48 1.51 5.34
CA MET A 19 1.15 1.66 4.75
C MET A 19 0.86 3.12 4.37
N ASP A 20 1.17 4.06 5.27
CA ASP A 20 1.01 5.49 5.05
C ASP A 20 1.85 5.97 3.86
N ASN A 21 3.11 5.55 3.80
CA ASN A 21 3.99 5.81 2.65
C ASN A 21 3.41 5.25 1.34
N ASN A 22 2.76 4.08 1.41
CA ASN A 22 2.14 3.51 0.23
C ASN A 22 0.95 4.33 -0.27
N ILE A 23 0.06 4.74 0.64
CA ILE A 23 -1.10 5.58 0.37
C ILE A 23 -0.68 6.95 -0.17
N ILE A 24 0.32 7.60 0.44
CA ILE A 24 0.86 8.88 -0.03
C ILE A 24 1.38 8.75 -1.46
N GLY A 25 2.11 7.67 -1.76
CA GLY A 25 2.60 7.40 -3.12
C GLY A 25 1.47 7.26 -4.14
N VAL A 26 0.40 6.51 -3.80
CA VAL A 26 -0.79 6.37 -4.65
C VAL A 26 -1.43 7.73 -4.94
N LYS A 27 -1.63 8.56 -3.92
CA LYS A 27 -2.22 9.90 -4.08
C LYS A 27 -1.37 10.81 -4.96
N LYS A 28 -0.04 10.78 -4.79
CA LYS A 28 0.90 11.54 -5.65
C LYS A 28 0.79 11.10 -7.10
N MET A 29 0.77 9.78 -7.35
CA MET A 29 0.64 9.23 -8.70
C MET A 29 -0.70 9.59 -9.34
N GLN A 30 -1.80 9.48 -8.61
CA GLN A 30 -3.14 9.87 -9.09
C GLN A 30 -3.21 11.35 -9.46
N ALA A 31 -2.53 12.22 -8.70
CA ALA A 31 -2.46 13.64 -9.02
C ALA A 31 -1.57 13.93 -10.24
N SER A 32 -0.49 13.16 -10.44
CA SER A 32 0.48 13.40 -11.52
C SER A 32 0.10 12.76 -12.86
N ILE A 33 -0.55 11.60 -12.86
CA ILE A 33 -0.91 10.84 -14.09
C ILE A 33 -1.68 11.70 -15.11
N PRO A 34 -2.69 12.52 -14.72
CA PRO A 34 -3.40 13.39 -15.65
C PRO A 34 -2.52 14.45 -16.32
N MET A 35 -1.36 14.77 -15.74
CA MET A 35 -0.41 15.75 -16.28
C MET A 35 0.54 15.16 -17.32
N ILE A 36 0.56 13.83 -17.47
CA ILE A 36 1.42 13.12 -18.42
C ILE A 36 0.78 13.19 -19.82
N LYS A 37 1.54 13.70 -20.78
CA LYS A 37 1.11 13.87 -22.18
C LYS A 37 1.51 12.71 -23.08
N ASP A 38 2.54 11.97 -22.69
CA ASP A 38 3.01 10.80 -23.43
C ASP A 38 2.17 9.58 -23.05
N ASP A 39 1.48 9.00 -24.03
CA ASP A 39 0.49 7.94 -23.79
C ASP A 39 1.12 6.64 -23.29
N GLU A 40 2.33 6.32 -23.75
CA GLU A 40 3.07 5.13 -23.31
C GLU A 40 3.49 5.27 -21.84
N LEU A 41 4.08 6.40 -21.48
CA LEU A 41 4.45 6.72 -20.10
C LEU A 41 3.22 6.78 -19.20
N LYS A 42 2.10 7.34 -19.69
CA LYS A 42 0.86 7.39 -18.93
C LYS A 42 0.34 5.99 -18.63
N SER A 43 0.25 5.12 -19.64
CA SER A 43 -0.17 3.74 -19.47
C SER A 43 0.76 2.95 -18.54
N PHE A 44 2.07 3.16 -18.65
CA PHE A 44 3.05 2.59 -17.73
C PHE A 44 2.80 3.05 -16.28
N MET A 45 2.59 4.34 -16.06
CA MET A 45 2.32 4.90 -14.74
C MET A 45 0.98 4.43 -14.15
N GLU A 46 -0.04 4.22 -14.97
CA GLU A 46 -1.32 3.60 -14.57
C GLU A 46 -1.11 2.16 -14.09
N LYS A 47 -0.30 1.35 -14.80
CA LYS A 47 0.07 0.00 -14.33
C LYS A 47 0.82 0.05 -13.00
N CYS A 48 1.78 0.96 -12.85
CA CYS A 48 2.48 1.14 -11.59
C CYS A 48 1.52 1.55 -10.45
N LEU A 49 0.53 2.40 -10.74
CA LEU A 49 -0.49 2.81 -9.77
C LEU A 49 -1.30 1.59 -9.31
N ASP A 50 -1.69 0.72 -10.22
CA ASP A 50 -2.47 -0.48 -9.89
C ASP A 50 -1.66 -1.48 -9.06
N CYS A 51 -0.39 -1.75 -9.41
CA CYS A 51 0.50 -2.56 -8.56
C CYS A 51 0.62 -1.98 -7.15
N LYS A 52 0.66 -0.64 -7.02
CA LYS A 52 0.77 0.01 -5.71
C LYS A 52 -0.51 -0.10 -4.89
N LYS A 53 -1.69 -0.09 -5.53
CA LYS A 53 -2.97 -0.40 -4.87
C LYS A 53 -3.04 -1.86 -4.42
N GLU A 54 -2.58 -2.79 -5.25
CA GLU A 54 -2.50 -4.21 -4.90
C GLU A 54 -1.59 -4.46 -3.68
N ASN A 55 -0.48 -3.74 -3.58
CA ASN A 55 0.37 -3.79 -2.38
C ASN A 55 -0.37 -3.31 -1.12
N ILE A 56 -1.13 -2.22 -1.20
CA ILE A 56 -1.95 -1.73 -0.07
C ILE A 56 -2.98 -2.78 0.34
N ASN A 57 -3.70 -3.36 -0.62
CA ASN A 57 -4.69 -4.40 -0.34
C ASN A 57 -4.04 -5.62 0.34
N SER A 58 -2.86 -6.04 -0.15
CA SER A 58 -2.10 -7.13 0.45
C SER A 58 -1.68 -6.83 1.89
N MET A 59 -1.25 -5.60 2.17
CA MET A 59 -0.92 -5.15 3.52
C MET A 59 -2.15 -5.11 4.43
N GLN A 60 -3.30 -4.63 3.94
CA GLN A 60 -4.56 -4.63 4.69
C GLN A 60 -5.01 -6.06 5.02
N THR A 61 -5.01 -6.96 4.04
CA THR A 61 -5.32 -8.37 4.27
C THR A 61 -4.37 -9.01 5.26
N PHE A 62 -3.08 -8.67 5.23
CA PHE A 62 -2.12 -9.14 6.23
C PHE A 62 -2.49 -8.63 7.63
N ILE A 63 -2.77 -7.33 7.79
CA ILE A 63 -3.17 -6.71 9.06
C ILE A 63 -4.43 -7.38 9.60
N GLU A 64 -5.49 -7.49 8.80
CA GLU A 64 -6.78 -8.07 9.20
C GLU A 64 -6.64 -9.53 9.67
N ASN A 65 -5.81 -10.32 8.99
CA ASN A 65 -5.64 -11.74 9.32
C ASN A 65 -4.70 -12.00 10.51
N ASN A 66 -3.78 -11.07 10.81
CA ASN A 66 -2.69 -11.33 11.76
C ASN A 66 -2.70 -10.42 12.99
N ILE A 67 -3.22 -9.20 12.84
CA ILE A 67 -3.22 -8.15 13.86
C ILE A 67 -4.67 -7.91 14.24
N SER A 68 -5.19 -8.74 15.15
CA SER A 68 -6.50 -8.47 15.74
C SER A 68 -6.39 -7.18 16.53
N MET A 69 -6.90 -6.06 16.00
CA MET A 69 -7.17 -4.87 16.81
C MET A 69 -8.35 -5.21 17.74
N GLN A 70 -8.03 -5.74 18.93
CA GLN A 70 -8.94 -5.76 20.07
C GLN A 70 -8.87 -4.42 20.79
#